data_AF-A0A843SZR3-F1
#
_entry.id   AF-A0A843SZR3-F1
#
_cell.length_a   1.000
_cell.length_b   1.000
_cell.length_c   1.000
_cell.angle_alpha   90.00
_cell.angle_beta   90.00
_cell.angle_gamma   90.00
#
_symmetry.space_group_name_H-M   'P 1'
#
loop_
_entity.id
_entity.type
_entity.pdbx_description
1 polymer ?
#
loop_
_entity_poly.entity_id
_entity_poly.type
_entity_poly.pdbx_seq_one_letter_code
_entity_poly.pdbx_strand_id
1 'polypeptide(L)'
;MSKQRAVIWDLDGTLADDQARAHFLEVEEGRERDWHSYFDAIEEDPPIAASIAILHALHKDGFRVIFLTGRPEYTRPGTERWLTANGLEDYDRLLMRPEGEHRPAGEFKIEVVDGLRDEYDVLCAFEDRIDVAEHLRNGGVPVFLYGAGAEAAAEALEILDIEQAELSEDSSGGG
;
A
#
# COMPACT_ATOMS: atom_id res chain seq x y z
N MET A 1 11.00 23.18 -15.56
CA MET A 1 11.08 21.84 -16.21
C MET A 1 9.79 21.10 -15.87
N SER A 2 9.24 20.28 -16.78
CA SER A 2 8.09 19.43 -16.44
C SER A 2 8.51 18.38 -15.41
N LYS A 3 7.62 18.07 -14.45
CA LYS A 3 7.87 17.00 -13.46
C LYS A 3 7.98 15.65 -14.18
N GLN A 4 8.77 14.74 -13.61
CA GLN A 4 8.86 13.38 -14.14
C GLN A 4 7.61 12.60 -13.75
N ARG A 5 7.08 11.80 -14.67
CA ARG A 5 5.91 10.95 -14.39
C ARG A 5 6.31 9.82 -13.47
N ALA A 6 5.52 9.57 -12.43
CA ALA A 6 5.78 8.51 -11.45
C ALA A 6 4.56 7.64 -11.21
N VAL A 7 4.80 6.40 -10.81
CA VAL A 7 3.80 5.44 -10.36
C VAL A 7 4.22 4.93 -9.00
N ILE A 8 3.26 4.90 -8.08
CA ILE A 8 3.46 4.40 -6.72
C ILE A 8 3.09 2.93 -6.67
N TRP A 9 3.90 2.16 -5.95
CA TRP A 9 3.71 0.73 -5.74
C TRP A 9 3.77 0.44 -4.25
N ASP A 10 2.70 -0.13 -3.70
CA ASP A 10 2.81 -0.86 -2.46
C ASP A 10 3.61 -2.17 -2.65
N LEU A 11 4.06 -2.76 -1.55
CA LEU A 11 4.80 -4.02 -1.55
C LEU A 11 3.94 -5.22 -1.12
N ASP A 12 3.38 -5.20 0.09
CA ASP A 12 2.76 -6.39 0.71
C ASP A 12 1.36 -6.60 0.15
N GLY A 13 1.05 -7.80 -0.35
CA GLY A 13 -0.19 -8.07 -1.08
C GLY A 13 -0.21 -7.50 -2.52
N THR A 14 0.71 -6.60 -2.87
CA THR A 14 0.76 -5.94 -4.20
C THR A 14 1.88 -6.49 -5.10
N LEU A 15 3.13 -6.48 -4.63
CA LEU A 15 4.31 -7.03 -5.33
C LEU A 15 4.83 -8.31 -4.66
N ALA A 16 4.70 -8.40 -3.34
CA ALA A 16 5.07 -9.53 -2.50
C ALA A 16 3.81 -10.19 -1.97
N ASP A 17 3.69 -11.51 -2.12
CA ASP A 17 2.59 -12.29 -1.55
C ASP A 17 2.89 -12.58 -0.08
N ASP A 18 2.22 -11.86 0.81
CA ASP A 18 2.42 -11.92 2.26
C ASP A 18 1.45 -12.88 2.97
N GLN A 19 0.64 -13.65 2.22
CA GLN A 19 -0.37 -14.55 2.79
C GLN A 19 0.25 -15.60 3.73
N ALA A 20 1.46 -16.07 3.41
CA ALA A 20 2.16 -17.06 4.22
C ALA A 20 2.45 -16.55 5.65
N ARG A 21 2.60 -15.23 5.84
CA ARG A 21 2.88 -14.60 7.13
C ARG A 21 1.65 -13.94 7.77
N ALA A 22 0.50 -13.88 7.10
CA ALA A 22 -0.75 -13.35 7.64
C ALA A 22 -1.18 -13.99 8.98
N HIS A 23 -0.86 -15.27 9.18
CA HIS A 23 -1.12 -16.02 10.43
C HIS A 23 -0.46 -15.41 11.68
N PHE A 24 0.53 -14.52 11.55
CA PHE A 24 1.10 -13.78 12.67
C PHE A 24 0.14 -12.71 13.23
N LEU A 25 -0.77 -12.22 12.38
CA LEU A 25 -1.71 -11.15 12.68
C LEU A 25 -3.13 -11.65 12.99
N GLU A 26 -3.39 -12.93 12.78
CA GLU A 26 -4.63 -13.59 13.18
C GLU A 26 -4.79 -13.51 14.71
N VAL A 27 -5.91 -12.95 15.14
CA VAL A 27 -6.26 -12.77 16.55
C VAL A 27 -7.22 -13.89 16.95
N GLU A 28 -6.73 -14.85 17.71
CA GLU A 28 -7.56 -15.82 18.44
C GLU A 28 -7.68 -15.40 19.91
N GLU A 29 -8.67 -15.96 20.62
CA GLU A 29 -8.95 -15.61 22.01
C GLU A 29 -7.70 -15.79 22.89
N GLY A 30 -7.16 -14.68 23.42
CA GLY A 30 -5.96 -14.67 24.27
C GLY A 30 -4.62 -14.49 23.54
N ARG A 31 -4.62 -14.24 22.22
CA ARG A 31 -3.42 -13.96 21.43
C ARG A 31 -3.40 -12.53 20.90
N GLU A 32 -2.28 -11.84 21.06
CA GLU A 32 -2.04 -10.54 20.43
C GLU A 32 -1.39 -10.71 19.04
N ARG A 33 -1.54 -9.69 18.17
CA ARG A 33 -0.89 -9.66 16.85
C ARG A 33 0.63 -9.61 17.02
N ASP A 34 1.34 -10.51 16.36
CA ASP A 34 2.80 -10.55 16.37
C ASP A 34 3.37 -9.83 15.14
N TRP A 35 3.39 -8.50 15.22
CA TRP A 35 3.94 -7.66 14.15
C TRP A 35 5.43 -7.89 13.92
N HIS A 36 6.18 -8.28 14.95
CA HIS A 36 7.62 -8.47 14.81
C HIS A 36 7.90 -9.70 13.95
N SER A 37 7.30 -10.85 14.29
CA SER A 37 7.45 -12.07 13.48
C SER A 37 6.84 -11.92 12.09
N TYR A 38 5.75 -11.17 11.95
CA TYR A 38 5.19 -10.82 10.63
C TYR A 38 6.24 -10.14 9.76
N PHE A 39 6.94 -9.10 10.24
CA PHE A 39 7.90 -8.37 9.43
C PHE A 39 9.27 -9.07 9.30
N ASP A 40 9.68 -9.91 10.26
CA ASP A 40 10.92 -10.68 10.15
C ASP A 40 10.86 -11.74 9.02
N ALA A 41 9.67 -12.13 8.57
CA ALA A 41 9.45 -13.11 7.50
C ALA A 41 9.41 -12.51 6.07
N ILE A 42 9.56 -11.19 5.89
CA ILE A 42 9.41 -10.49 4.59
C ILE A 42 10.27 -11.10 3.47
N GLU A 43 11.49 -11.54 3.78
CA GLU A 43 12.42 -12.04 2.75
C GLU A 43 11.96 -13.35 2.09
N GLU A 44 11.00 -14.04 2.70
CA GLU A 44 10.47 -15.32 2.23
C GLU A 44 9.23 -15.16 1.33
N ASP A 45 8.68 -13.95 1.23
CA ASP A 45 7.46 -13.69 0.46
C ASP A 45 7.65 -14.02 -1.04
N PRO A 46 6.79 -14.84 -1.65
CA PRO A 46 6.84 -15.07 -3.10
C PRO A 46 6.54 -13.79 -3.89
N PRO A 47 7.18 -13.56 -5.05
CA PRO A 47 6.83 -12.43 -5.90
C PRO A 47 5.49 -12.63 -6.62
N ILE A 48 4.69 -11.58 -6.68
CA ILE A 48 3.47 -11.52 -7.50
C ILE A 48 3.89 -11.18 -8.95
N ALA A 49 4.17 -12.22 -9.73
CA ALA A 49 4.75 -12.11 -11.08
C ALA A 49 3.97 -11.19 -12.03
N ALA A 50 2.63 -11.15 -11.93
CA ALA A 50 1.79 -10.29 -12.76
C ALA A 50 2.03 -8.80 -12.47
N SER A 51 2.07 -8.42 -11.20
CA SER A 51 2.32 -7.04 -10.77
C SER A 51 3.72 -6.58 -11.16
N ILE A 52 4.74 -7.44 -10.95
CA ILE A 52 6.12 -7.15 -11.36
C ILE A 52 6.22 -6.93 -12.88
N ALA A 53 5.53 -7.73 -13.69
CA ALA A 53 5.54 -7.55 -15.14
C ALA A 53 4.94 -6.20 -15.58
N ILE A 54 3.89 -5.73 -14.89
CA ILE A 54 3.29 -4.41 -15.14
C ILE A 54 4.26 -3.30 -14.72
N LEU A 55 4.89 -3.44 -13.55
CA LEU A 55 5.91 -2.50 -13.08
C LEU A 55 7.03 -2.34 -14.10
N HIS A 56 7.62 -3.44 -14.56
CA HIS A 56 8.68 -3.40 -15.57
C HIS A 56 8.21 -2.76 -16.88
N ALA A 57 6.96 -2.98 -17.29
CA ALA A 57 6.39 -2.35 -18.48
C ALA A 57 6.27 -0.82 -18.32
N LEU A 58 5.78 -0.34 -17.18
CA LEU A 58 5.69 1.10 -16.89
C LEU A 58 7.07 1.74 -16.75
N HIS A 59 8.00 1.08 -16.06
CA HIS A 59 9.36 1.57 -15.92
C HIS A 59 10.03 1.70 -17.30
N LYS A 60 9.85 0.72 -18.20
CA LYS A 60 10.35 0.77 -19.57
C LYS A 60 9.74 1.91 -20.41
N ASP A 61 8.51 2.33 -20.13
CA ASP A 61 7.87 3.51 -20.74
C ASP A 61 8.37 4.85 -20.14
N GLY A 62 9.30 4.78 -19.18
CA GLY A 62 9.93 5.94 -18.56
C GLY A 62 9.16 6.52 -17.38
N PHE A 63 8.24 5.76 -16.78
CA PHE A 63 7.69 6.11 -15.47
C PHE A 63 8.71 5.84 -14.37
N ARG A 64 8.79 6.78 -13.44
CA ARG A 64 9.57 6.65 -12.21
C ARG A 64 8.87 5.66 -11.27
N VAL A 65 9.64 4.77 -10.67
CA VAL A 65 9.14 3.73 -9.76
C VAL A 65 9.36 4.19 -8.32
N ILE A 66 8.26 4.39 -7.60
CA ILE A 66 8.27 4.77 -6.20
C ILE A 66 7.63 3.65 -5.40
N PHE A 67 8.40 2.99 -4.54
CA PHE A 67 7.86 2.08 -3.55
C PHE A 67 7.41 2.87 -2.32
N LEU A 68 6.16 2.68 -1.91
CA LEU A 68 5.58 3.26 -0.69
C LEU A 68 4.89 2.17 0.11
N THR A 69 5.52 1.75 1.21
CA THR A 69 5.11 0.56 1.97
C THR A 69 4.84 0.88 3.44
N GLY A 70 3.94 0.10 4.05
CA GLY A 70 3.71 0.10 5.49
C GLY A 70 4.80 -0.60 6.31
N ARG A 71 5.75 -1.30 5.66
CA ARG A 71 6.87 -1.96 6.33
C ARG A 71 7.66 -0.95 7.18
N PRO A 72 7.97 -1.26 8.45
CA PRO A 72 8.77 -0.38 9.31
C PRO A 72 10.19 -0.17 8.77
N GLU A 73 10.74 1.01 9.00
CA GLU A 73 12.08 1.41 8.54
C GLU A 73 13.20 0.43 8.98
N TYR A 74 13.08 -0.21 10.16
CA TYR A 74 14.07 -1.19 10.63
C TYR A 74 14.19 -2.42 9.71
N THR A 75 13.16 -2.70 8.90
CA THR A 75 13.13 -3.82 7.94
C THR A 75 13.76 -3.48 6.60
N ARG A 76 14.22 -2.23 6.38
CA ARG A 76 14.80 -1.77 5.12
C ARG A 76 15.85 -2.73 4.54
N PRO A 77 16.83 -3.24 5.32
CA PRO A 77 17.83 -4.15 4.77
C PRO A 77 17.22 -5.44 4.20
N GLY A 78 16.19 -6.00 4.84
CA GLY A 78 15.49 -7.19 4.35
C GLY A 78 14.62 -6.88 3.13
N THR A 79 13.94 -5.74 3.14
CA THR A 79 13.15 -5.26 2.00
C THR A 79 14.01 -5.04 0.75
N GLU A 80 15.17 -4.40 0.88
CA GLU A 80 16.08 -4.17 -0.25
C GLU A 80 16.71 -5.47 -0.78
N ARG A 81 17.00 -6.44 0.11
CA ARG A 81 17.42 -7.79 -0.30
C ARG A 81 16.33 -8.48 -1.11
N TRP A 82 15.09 -8.43 -0.63
CA TRP A 82 13.95 -9.01 -1.35
C TRP A 82 13.74 -8.35 -2.72
N LEU A 83 13.79 -7.01 -2.79
CA LEU A 83 13.67 -6.27 -4.06
C LEU A 83 14.77 -6.70 -5.05
N THR A 84 16.02 -6.76 -4.59
CA THR A 84 17.16 -7.18 -5.42
C THR A 84 17.02 -8.63 -5.90
N ALA A 85 16.60 -9.54 -5.02
CA ALA A 85 16.40 -10.95 -5.37
C ALA A 85 15.32 -11.15 -6.46
N ASN A 86 14.39 -10.20 -6.57
CA ASN A 86 13.27 -10.23 -7.50
C ASN A 86 13.45 -9.30 -8.72
N GLY A 87 14.63 -8.73 -8.94
CA GLY A 87 14.91 -7.88 -10.11
C GLY A 87 14.22 -6.51 -10.05
N LEU A 88 14.07 -5.97 -8.84
CA LEU A 88 13.40 -4.69 -8.55
C LEU A 88 14.37 -3.69 -7.89
N GLU A 89 15.68 -3.83 -8.09
CA GLU A 89 16.72 -2.95 -7.53
C GLU A 89 16.82 -1.58 -8.22
N ASP A 90 16.28 -1.42 -9.44
CA ASP A 90 16.29 -0.18 -10.20
C ASP A 90 15.00 0.62 -9.95
N TYR A 91 14.93 1.29 -8.79
CA TYR A 91 13.83 2.14 -8.36
C TYR A 91 14.30 3.56 -8.01
N ASP A 92 13.40 4.54 -8.07
CA ASP A 92 13.74 5.94 -7.80
C ASP A 92 13.65 6.29 -6.31
N ARG A 93 12.69 5.70 -5.58
CA ARG A 93 12.49 5.90 -4.13
C ARG A 93 11.95 4.64 -3.46
N LEU A 94 12.41 4.37 -2.24
CA LEU A 94 11.83 3.40 -1.30
C LEU A 94 11.45 4.12 -0.01
N LEU A 95 10.16 4.40 0.12
CA LEU A 95 9.55 5.12 1.23
C LEU A 95 8.88 4.10 2.15
N MET A 96 9.35 4.04 3.39
CA MET A 96 8.91 3.06 4.38
C MET A 96 8.36 3.79 5.60
N ARG A 97 7.65 3.06 6.47
CA ARG A 97 7.04 3.65 7.66
C ARG A 97 8.12 3.99 8.69
N PRO A 98 8.29 5.28 9.08
CA PRO A 98 9.32 5.67 10.04
C PRO A 98 9.00 5.16 11.45
N GLU A 99 10.03 5.11 12.30
CA GLU A 99 9.86 4.74 13.71
C GLU A 99 8.94 5.74 14.43
N GLY A 100 8.01 5.24 15.24
CA GLY A 100 7.02 6.05 15.98
C GLY A 100 5.80 6.47 15.17
N GLU A 101 5.72 6.12 13.87
CA GLU A 101 4.54 6.39 13.05
C GLU A 101 3.51 5.26 13.18
N HIS A 102 2.43 5.53 13.91
CA HIS A 102 1.40 4.56 14.23
C HIS A 102 0.02 4.89 13.64
N ARG A 103 -0.09 5.97 12.85
CA ARG A 103 -1.35 6.33 12.19
C ARG A 103 -1.80 5.24 11.21
N PRO A 104 -3.10 5.15 10.88
CA PRO A 104 -3.61 4.30 9.81
C PRO A 104 -2.78 4.42 8.52
N ALA A 105 -2.66 3.33 7.78
CA ALA A 105 -1.80 3.27 6.60
C ALA A 105 -2.23 4.26 5.51
N GLY A 106 -3.53 4.43 5.30
CA GLY A 106 -4.08 5.43 4.38
C GLY A 106 -3.64 6.85 4.71
N GLU A 107 -3.83 7.30 5.96
CA GLU A 107 -3.42 8.63 6.43
C GLU A 107 -1.92 8.90 6.25
N PHE A 108 -1.08 7.93 6.67
CA PHE A 108 0.37 8.03 6.50
C PHE A 108 0.74 8.12 5.01
N LYS A 109 0.22 7.21 4.18
CA LYS A 109 0.61 7.13 2.78
C LYS A 109 0.20 8.38 2.01
N ILE A 110 -1.01 8.91 2.22
CA ILE A 110 -1.44 10.11 1.47
C ILE A 110 -0.58 11.34 1.81
N GLU A 111 -0.19 11.52 3.07
CA GLU A 111 0.72 12.59 3.48
C GLU A 111 2.09 12.47 2.77
N VAL A 112 2.62 11.26 2.65
CA VAL A 112 3.86 11.01 1.88
C VAL A 112 3.66 11.32 0.40
N VAL A 113 2.53 10.91 -0.19
CA VAL A 113 2.24 11.19 -1.60
C VAL A 113 2.13 12.68 -1.87
N ASP A 114 1.51 13.45 -0.99
CA ASP A 114 1.40 14.90 -1.15
C ASP A 114 2.78 15.58 -1.21
N GLY A 115 3.75 15.11 -0.42
CA GLY A 115 5.14 15.55 -0.51
C GLY A 115 5.80 15.18 -1.85
N LEU A 116 5.49 14.02 -2.42
CA LEU A 116 6.02 13.59 -3.73
C LEU A 116 5.50 14.42 -4.88
N ARG A 117 4.30 14.99 -4.75
CA ARG A 117 3.69 15.81 -5.82
C ARG A 117 4.52 17.04 -6.15
N ASP A 118 5.41 17.50 -5.30
CA ASP A 118 6.32 18.61 -5.59
C ASP A 118 7.41 18.23 -6.60
N GLU A 119 7.86 16.98 -6.59
CA GLU A 119 8.94 16.46 -7.46
C GLU A 119 8.40 15.71 -8.69
N TYR A 120 7.27 15.02 -8.54
CA TYR A 120 6.74 14.08 -9.53
C TYR A 120 5.33 14.43 -10.00
N ASP A 121 5.04 14.06 -11.24
CA ASP A 121 3.67 13.95 -11.77
C ASP A 121 3.18 12.52 -11.46
N VAL A 122 2.57 12.35 -10.28
CA VAL A 122 2.09 11.06 -9.78
C VAL A 122 0.84 10.65 -10.56
N LEU A 123 0.98 9.62 -11.41
CA LEU A 123 -0.11 9.15 -12.29
C LEU A 123 -1.15 8.31 -11.54
N CYS A 124 -0.69 7.33 -10.79
CA CYS A 124 -1.53 6.39 -10.05
C CYS A 124 -0.73 5.64 -8.97
N ALA A 125 -1.44 4.92 -8.11
CA ALA A 125 -0.88 3.95 -7.19
C ALA A 125 -1.42 2.53 -7.47
N PHE A 126 -0.60 1.52 -7.19
CA PHE A 126 -0.99 0.12 -7.08
C PHE A 126 -0.98 -0.27 -5.60
N GLU A 127 -2.10 -0.80 -5.12
CA GLU A 127 -2.37 -1.13 -3.71
C GLU A 127 -3.32 -2.34 -3.68
N ASP A 128 -3.29 -3.17 -2.65
CA ASP A 128 -4.19 -4.31 -2.45
C ASP A 128 -5.29 -4.02 -1.40
N ARG A 129 -4.96 -3.19 -0.42
CA ARG A 129 -5.85 -2.83 0.69
C ARG A 129 -6.85 -1.74 0.32
N ILE A 130 -8.13 -2.03 0.52
CA ILE A 130 -9.21 -1.12 0.16
C ILE A 130 -9.23 0.16 1.01
N ASP A 131 -9.01 0.04 2.32
CA ASP A 131 -8.99 1.17 3.26
C ASP A 131 -7.89 2.19 2.90
N VAL A 132 -6.74 1.69 2.45
CA VAL A 132 -5.62 2.51 1.97
C VAL A 132 -5.94 3.12 0.60
N ALA A 133 -6.49 2.32 -0.31
CA ALA A 133 -6.87 2.77 -1.64
C ALA A 133 -7.90 3.92 -1.60
N GLU A 134 -8.85 3.88 -0.68
CA GLU A 134 -9.85 4.94 -0.50
C GLU A 134 -9.24 6.23 0.02
N HIS A 135 -8.35 6.17 1.00
CA HIS A 135 -7.60 7.35 1.46
C HIS A 135 -6.80 8.00 0.31
N LEU A 136 -6.12 7.19 -0.50
CA LEU A 136 -5.38 7.67 -1.66
C LEU A 136 -6.31 8.31 -2.71
N ARG A 137 -7.46 7.69 -3.01
CA ARG A 137 -8.47 8.23 -3.93
C ARG A 137 -9.04 9.56 -3.45
N ASN A 138 -9.38 9.64 -2.16
CA ASN A 138 -9.86 10.87 -1.52
C ASN A 138 -8.80 11.99 -1.58
N GLY A 139 -7.52 11.63 -1.51
CA GLY A 139 -6.39 12.51 -1.77
C GLY A 139 -6.05 12.76 -3.25
N GLY A 140 -6.94 12.38 -4.17
CA GLY A 140 -6.81 12.64 -5.60
C GLY A 140 -5.77 11.78 -6.32
N VAL A 141 -5.49 10.58 -5.82
CA VAL A 141 -4.61 9.59 -6.49
C VAL A 141 -5.49 8.50 -7.11
N PRO A 142 -5.48 8.30 -8.44
CA PRO A 142 -6.08 7.10 -9.03
C PRO A 142 -5.42 5.83 -8.52
N VAL A 143 -6.20 4.83 -8.12
CA VAL A 143 -5.68 3.57 -7.56
C VAL A 143 -6.15 2.36 -8.35
N PHE A 144 -5.20 1.54 -8.80
CA PHE A 144 -5.42 0.19 -9.28
C PHE A 144 -5.38 -0.76 -8.09
N LEU A 145 -6.55 -1.27 -7.70
CA LEU A 145 -6.70 -2.18 -6.57
C LEU A 145 -6.41 -3.62 -7.03
N TYR A 146 -5.38 -4.25 -6.46
CA TYR A 146 -5.04 -5.65 -6.68
C TYR A 146 -5.82 -6.56 -5.72
N GLY A 147 -6.01 -7.83 -6.07
CA GLY A 147 -6.49 -8.82 -5.11
C GLY A 147 -7.96 -8.70 -4.67
N ALA A 148 -8.75 -7.81 -5.29
CA ALA A 148 -10.16 -7.63 -4.94
C ALA A 148 -11.07 -8.80 -5.37
N GLY A 149 -10.87 -9.96 -4.74
CA GLY A 149 -11.83 -11.05 -4.72
C GLY A 149 -13.05 -10.70 -3.88
N ALA A 150 -13.91 -11.70 -3.61
CA ALA A 150 -15.16 -11.51 -2.87
C ALA A 150 -14.98 -10.86 -1.49
N GLU A 151 -13.81 -11.00 -0.88
CA GLU A 151 -13.48 -10.48 0.45
C GLU A 151 -13.22 -8.96 0.42
N ALA A 152 -12.38 -8.46 -0.49
CA ALA A 152 -12.24 -7.01 -0.67
C ALA A 152 -13.53 -6.36 -1.16
N ALA A 153 -14.37 -7.09 -1.91
CA ALA A 153 -15.69 -6.61 -2.30
C ALA A 153 -16.66 -6.55 -1.09
N ALA A 154 -16.54 -7.47 -0.14
CA ALA A 154 -17.31 -7.45 1.11
C ALA A 154 -16.84 -6.32 2.04
N GLU A 155 -15.53 -6.14 2.20
CA GLU A 155 -14.95 -5.00 2.94
C GLU A 155 -15.33 -3.66 2.28
N ALA A 156 -15.29 -3.57 0.94
CA ALA A 156 -15.77 -2.39 0.21
C ALA A 156 -17.21 -2.06 0.55
N LEU A 157 -18.08 -3.09 0.55
CA LEU A 157 -19.49 -2.91 0.84
C LEU A 157 -19.72 -2.49 2.29
N GLU A 158 -19.00 -3.07 3.24
CA GLU A 158 -19.11 -2.71 4.65
C GLU A 158 -18.66 -1.28 4.92
N ILE A 159 -17.57 -0.82 4.32
CA ILE A 159 -17.10 0.57 4.44
C ILE A 159 -18.13 1.53 3.81
N LEU A 160 -18.61 1.24 2.60
CA LEU A 160 -19.63 2.06 1.93
C LEU A 160 -20.95 2.13 2.70
N ASP A 161 -21.32 1.08 3.43
CA ASP A 161 -22.50 1.05 4.29
C ASP A 161 -22.29 1.92 5.55
N ILE A 162 -21.09 1.91 6.14
CA ILE A 162 -20.73 2.79 7.26
C ILE A 162 -20.76 4.27 6.84
N GLU A 163 -20.13 4.62 5.72
CA GLU A 163 -20.12 6.01 5.22
C GLU A 163 -21.54 6.53 4.91
N GLN A 164 -22.41 5.69 4.34
CA GLN A 164 -23.81 6.05 4.10
C GLN A 164 -24.60 6.27 5.40
N ALA A 165 -24.34 5.45 6.43
CA ALA A 165 -24.97 5.62 7.73
C ALA A 165 -24.57 6.97 8.36
N GLU A 166 -23.27 7.29 8.37
CA GLU A 166 -22.76 8.56 8.92
C GLU A 166 -23.30 9.79 8.16
N LEU A 167 -23.36 9.74 6.83
CA LEU A 167 -23.95 10.81 6.00
C LEU A 167 -25.45 11.02 6.30
N SER A 168 -26.17 9.94 6.63
CA SER A 168 -27.59 10.01 6.96
C SER A 168 -27.85 10.63 8.34
N GLU A 169 -26.98 10.35 9.32
CA GLU A 169 -27.07 10.92 10.68
C GLU A 169 -26.78 12.42 10.69
N ASP A 170 -25.77 12.87 9.94
CA ASP A 170 -25.40 14.30 9.88
C ASP A 170 -26.47 15.16 9.20
N SER A 171 -27.24 14.58 8.26
CA SER A 171 -28.37 15.25 7.61
C SER A 171 -29.61 15.43 8.50
N SER A 172 -29.66 14.75 9.65
CA SER A 172 -30.79 14.78 10.58
C SER A 172 -30.64 15.78 11.74
N GLY A 173 -29.46 16.39 11.89
CA GLY A 173 -29.17 17.38 12.94
C GLY A 173 -29.53 18.84 12.61
N GLY A 174 -30.01 19.12 11.40
CA GLY A 174 -30.39 20.46 10.94
C GLY A 174 -31.90 20.65 10.85
N GLY A 175 -32.62 20.62 11.99
CA GLY A 175 -34.06 20.86 12.10
C GLY A 175 -34.41 21.84 13.21
#